data_AF-A0A3D1M6Q8-F1
#
_entry.id   AF-A0A3D1M6Q8-F1
#
_cell.length_a   1.000
_cell.length_b   1.000
_cell.length_c   1.000
_cell.angle_alpha   90.00
_cell.angle_beta   90.00
_cell.angle_gamma   90.00
#
_symmetry.space_group_name_H-M   'P 1'
#
loop_
_entity.id
_entity.type
_entity.pdbx_description
1 polymer ?
#
loop_
_entity_poly.entity_id
_entity_poly.type
_entity_poly.pdbx_seq_one_letter_code
_entity_poly.pdbx_strand_id
1 'polypeptide(L)'
;MRSVQYPSMNKDGVPFGALVGMQAVLETLCGTTGVGNILELPAYKKYIDSLGREYEIMNLYFKPFTCCRWAHQPIQACIDLKAQEGFAPEDIDHAVVHTFDSAAQLSKIIPHTTDEAQYNIAWPVASALVFGDVGIAQVIESALDNEDVIRMMDRLQFTVDPEMDRQFPGKRLAWVEIFLKDGRCLKSKVYEADGEAKDHVDLEWMERKFRKRTQGLLTEAAQDETLDLLEHHLDMPINAVISHLNSLVL
;
A
#
# COMPACT_ATOMS: atom_id res chain seq x y z
N MET A 1 -18.76 1.64 -8.68
CA MET A 1 -18.29 0.46 -7.91
C MET A 1 -16.77 0.47 -7.99
N ARG A 2 -16.05 0.50 -6.87
CA ARG A 2 -14.58 0.54 -6.83
C ARG A 2 -14.04 -0.75 -6.20
N SER A 3 -12.81 -1.14 -6.54
CA SER A 3 -12.19 -2.36 -5.98
C SER A 3 -12.12 -2.35 -4.44
N VAL A 4 -12.23 -1.18 -3.81
CA VAL A 4 -12.30 -1.01 -2.33
C VAL A 4 -13.55 -1.61 -1.69
N GLN A 5 -14.69 -1.65 -2.37
CA GLN A 5 -15.92 -2.27 -1.85
C GLN A 5 -16.07 -3.72 -2.31
N TYR A 6 -15.57 -4.00 -3.52
CA TYR A 6 -15.64 -5.32 -4.16
C TYR A 6 -14.26 -5.66 -4.72
N PRO A 7 -13.38 -6.28 -3.91
CA PRO A 7 -12.04 -6.66 -4.36
C PRO A 7 -12.09 -7.45 -5.66
N SER A 8 -11.20 -7.10 -6.59
CA SER A 8 -11.11 -7.79 -7.88
C SER A 8 -9.73 -7.60 -8.49
N MET A 9 -9.33 -8.57 -9.31
CA MET A 9 -8.04 -8.57 -10.03
C MET A 9 -7.85 -7.36 -10.96
N ASN A 10 -8.93 -6.67 -11.34
CA ASN A 10 -8.82 -5.52 -12.25
C ASN A 10 -8.14 -4.31 -11.59
N LYS A 11 -8.09 -4.22 -10.25
CA LYS A 11 -7.52 -3.12 -9.45
C LYS A 11 -7.81 -1.73 -10.04
N ASP A 12 -9.09 -1.42 -10.21
CA ASP A 12 -9.58 -0.17 -10.79
C ASP A 12 -9.06 0.11 -12.24
N GLY A 13 -8.65 -0.92 -12.97
CA GLY A 13 -8.34 -0.87 -14.41
C GLY A 13 -6.89 -0.56 -14.77
N VAL A 14 -5.96 -0.49 -13.81
CA VAL A 14 -4.54 -0.15 -14.08
C VAL A 14 -3.89 -1.03 -15.15
N PRO A 15 -4.03 -2.38 -15.13
CA PRO A 15 -3.44 -3.23 -16.17
C PRO A 15 -3.99 -2.94 -17.58
N PHE A 16 -5.29 -2.60 -17.67
CA PHE A 16 -5.92 -2.25 -18.93
C PHE A 16 -5.42 -0.90 -19.47
N GLY A 17 -5.11 0.06 -18.60
CA GLY A 17 -4.52 1.34 -19.00
C GLY A 17 -3.18 1.14 -19.72
N ALA A 18 -2.30 0.27 -19.19
CA ALA A 18 -1.03 -0.05 -19.83
C ALA A 18 -1.21 -0.74 -21.19
N LEU A 19 -2.13 -1.71 -21.27
CA LEU A 19 -2.46 -2.42 -22.51
C LEU A 19 -2.93 -1.44 -23.60
N VAL A 20 -3.93 -0.61 -23.28
CA VAL A 20 -4.50 0.36 -24.23
C VAL A 20 -3.45 1.38 -24.66
N GLY A 21 -2.63 1.88 -23.74
CA GLY A 21 -1.54 2.79 -24.05
C GLY A 21 -0.53 2.20 -25.04
N MET A 22 -0.09 0.95 -24.81
CA MET A 22 0.82 0.25 -25.72
C MET A 22 0.20 0.04 -27.10
N GLN A 23 -1.06 -0.38 -27.16
CA GLN A 23 -1.78 -0.56 -28.43
C GLN A 23 -1.87 0.74 -29.22
N ALA A 24 -2.16 1.87 -28.57
CA ALA A 24 -2.21 3.17 -29.23
C ALA A 24 -0.85 3.57 -29.85
N VAL A 25 0.26 3.26 -29.18
CA VAL A 25 1.61 3.49 -29.71
C VAL A 25 1.86 2.62 -30.94
N LEU A 26 1.54 1.33 -30.88
CA LEU A 26 1.74 0.41 -32.01
C LEU A 26 0.90 0.81 -33.23
N GLU A 27 -0.36 1.17 -33.03
CA GLU A 27 -1.23 1.70 -34.09
C GLU A 27 -0.64 2.94 -34.75
N THR A 28 -0.11 3.87 -33.94
CA THR A 28 0.56 5.08 -34.44
C THR A 28 1.79 4.73 -35.27
N LEU A 29 2.62 3.77 -34.83
CA LEU A 29 3.78 3.29 -35.59
C LEU A 29 3.39 2.61 -36.91
N CYS A 30 2.17 2.06 -37.00
CA CYS A 30 1.58 1.51 -38.22
C CYS A 30 0.94 2.58 -39.13
N GLY A 31 0.97 3.85 -38.74
CA GLY A 31 0.46 4.98 -39.53
C GLY A 31 -0.98 5.39 -39.21
N THR A 32 -1.60 4.83 -38.17
CA THR A 32 -2.88 5.31 -37.67
C THR A 32 -2.73 6.73 -37.13
N THR A 33 -3.66 7.62 -37.48
CA THR A 33 -3.67 9.02 -37.04
C THR A 33 -4.92 9.34 -36.24
N GLY A 34 -4.79 10.23 -35.25
CA GLY A 34 -5.89 10.78 -34.47
C GLY A 34 -6.32 12.17 -34.96
N VAL A 35 -7.46 12.66 -34.47
CA VAL A 35 -7.93 14.03 -34.74
C VAL A 35 -7.44 14.97 -33.63
N GLY A 36 -6.51 15.86 -33.99
CA GLY A 36 -5.98 16.87 -33.07
C GLY A 36 -5.16 16.30 -31.91
N ASN A 37 -4.88 17.16 -30.93
CA ASN A 37 -4.09 16.82 -29.74
C ASN A 37 -4.98 16.88 -28.51
N ILE A 38 -5.33 15.72 -27.95
CA ILE A 38 -6.26 15.66 -26.79
C ILE A 38 -5.76 16.51 -25.61
N LEU A 39 -4.44 16.55 -25.37
CA LEU A 39 -3.84 17.30 -24.28
C LEU A 39 -3.90 18.83 -24.48
N GLU A 40 -4.14 19.31 -25.70
CA GLU A 40 -4.31 20.74 -25.99
C GLU A 40 -5.74 21.24 -25.75
N LEU A 41 -6.71 20.34 -25.56
CA LEU A 41 -8.07 20.74 -25.24
C LEU A 41 -8.11 21.47 -23.88
N PRO A 42 -8.97 22.48 -23.71
CA PRO A 42 -9.03 23.27 -22.47
C PRO A 42 -9.17 22.44 -21.19
N ALA A 43 -9.86 21.29 -21.26
CA ALA A 43 -10.05 20.40 -20.11
C ALA A 43 -8.76 19.69 -19.64
N TYR A 44 -7.77 19.50 -20.53
CA TYR A 44 -6.53 18.76 -20.28
C TYR A 44 -5.29 19.64 -20.26
N LYS A 45 -5.39 20.89 -20.71
CA LYS A 45 -4.27 21.83 -20.79
C LYS A 45 -3.45 21.96 -19.51
N LYS A 46 -4.11 21.91 -18.34
CA LYS A 46 -3.47 21.94 -17.02
C LYS A 46 -2.40 20.85 -16.82
N TYR A 47 -2.47 19.72 -17.53
CA TYR A 47 -1.51 18.63 -17.44
C TYR A 47 -0.22 18.87 -18.24
N ILE A 48 -0.24 19.84 -19.17
CA ILE A 48 0.91 20.19 -20.00
C ILE A 48 1.46 21.60 -19.72
N ASP A 49 0.74 22.42 -18.95
CA ASP A 49 1.14 23.78 -18.61
C ASP A 49 2.45 23.83 -17.79
N SER A 50 2.82 22.76 -17.08
CA SER A 50 4.02 22.68 -16.23
C SER A 50 5.14 21.79 -16.79
N LEU A 51 5.05 21.36 -18.06
CA LEU A 51 6.09 20.53 -18.69
C LEU A 51 7.49 21.14 -18.55
N GLY A 52 8.45 20.32 -18.14
CA GLY A 52 9.84 20.71 -17.91
C GLY A 52 10.07 21.52 -16.62
N ARG A 53 9.04 21.74 -15.80
CA ARG A 53 9.13 22.45 -14.51
C ARG A 53 8.69 21.60 -13.33
N GLU A 54 7.54 20.94 -13.46
CA GLU A 54 6.97 20.10 -12.42
C GLU A 54 6.93 18.66 -12.89
N TYR A 55 7.30 17.74 -12.00
CA TYR A 55 7.38 16.32 -12.28
C TYR A 55 6.48 15.58 -11.29
N GLU A 56 5.31 15.14 -11.75
CA GLU A 56 4.32 14.48 -10.87
C GLU A 56 4.84 13.20 -10.20
N ILE A 57 5.89 12.57 -10.76
CA ILE A 57 6.57 11.45 -10.11
C ILE A 57 7.14 11.83 -8.72
N MET A 58 7.50 13.10 -8.53
CA MET A 58 8.00 13.64 -7.25
C MET A 58 6.87 13.89 -6.25
N ASN A 59 5.61 13.84 -6.67
CA ASN A 59 4.42 14.03 -5.83
C ASN A 59 3.74 12.69 -5.47
N LEU A 60 4.40 11.56 -5.75
CA LEU A 60 3.90 10.23 -5.41
C LEU A 60 4.22 9.87 -3.95
N TYR A 61 3.61 8.80 -3.48
CA TYR A 61 3.87 8.23 -2.16
C TYR A 61 4.37 6.80 -2.28
N PHE A 62 5.15 6.35 -1.31
CA PHE A 62 5.59 4.98 -1.17
C PHE A 62 4.82 4.29 -0.04
N LYS A 63 4.31 3.09 -0.33
CA LYS A 63 3.54 2.29 0.63
C LYS A 63 4.48 1.54 1.59
N PRO A 64 4.46 1.75 2.92
CA PRO A 64 5.21 0.92 3.86
C PRO A 64 4.66 -0.53 3.97
N PHE A 65 3.36 -0.68 3.78
CA PHE A 65 2.63 -1.95 3.93
C PHE A 65 2.02 -2.44 2.61
N THR A 66 1.95 -3.77 2.45
CA THR A 66 1.45 -4.44 1.23
C THR A 66 -0.08 -4.51 1.21
N CYS A 67 -0.77 -3.37 1.30
CA CYS A 67 -2.24 -3.29 1.26
C CYS A 67 -2.75 -1.92 0.76
N CYS A 68 -4.07 -1.74 0.76
CA CYS A 68 -4.72 -0.48 0.45
C CYS A 68 -4.20 0.65 1.37
N ARG A 69 -3.95 1.82 0.79
CA ARG A 69 -3.40 3.00 1.50
C ARG A 69 -4.25 3.42 2.70
N TRP A 70 -5.55 3.14 2.67
CA TRP A 70 -6.50 3.53 3.70
C TRP A 70 -6.40 2.68 4.99
N ALA A 71 -5.68 1.56 4.95
CA ALA A 71 -5.42 0.73 6.13
C ALA A 71 -4.07 1.06 6.82
N HIS A 72 -3.24 1.94 6.24
CA HIS A 72 -1.87 2.17 6.71
C HIS A 72 -1.81 2.86 8.08
N GLN A 73 -2.72 3.79 8.32
CA GLN A 73 -2.83 4.56 9.56
C GLN A 73 -3.15 3.66 10.76
N PRO A 74 -4.21 2.82 10.73
CA PRO A 74 -4.47 1.91 11.84
C PRO A 74 -3.39 0.84 11.99
N ILE A 75 -2.75 0.36 10.91
CA ILE A 75 -1.60 -0.55 11.01
C ILE A 75 -0.48 0.10 11.85
N GLN A 76 -0.05 1.32 11.48
CA GLN A 76 1.03 1.99 12.19
C GLN A 76 0.65 2.29 13.64
N ALA A 77 -0.58 2.74 13.88
CA ALA A 77 -1.09 2.99 15.23
C ALA A 77 -1.02 1.75 16.12
N CYS A 78 -1.41 0.58 15.59
CA CYS A 78 -1.34 -0.70 16.30
C CYS A 78 0.11 -1.12 16.60
N ILE A 79 1.01 -1.01 15.61
CA ILE A 79 2.43 -1.35 15.77
C ILE A 79 3.08 -0.48 16.85
N ASP A 80 2.87 0.83 16.78
CA ASP A 80 3.45 1.79 17.72
C ASP A 80 2.91 1.61 19.13
N LEU A 81 1.58 1.42 19.29
CA LEU A 81 0.98 1.13 20.60
C LEU A 81 1.53 -0.17 21.20
N LYS A 82 1.64 -1.24 20.40
CA LYS A 82 2.19 -2.52 20.87
C LYS A 82 3.64 -2.37 21.34
N ALA A 83 4.45 -1.61 20.60
CA ALA A 83 5.84 -1.34 20.97
C ALA A 83 5.97 -0.49 22.23
N GLN A 84 5.08 0.49 22.44
CA GLN A 84 5.09 1.40 23.59
C GLN A 84 4.59 0.74 24.88
N GLU A 85 3.50 -0.04 24.79
CA GLU A 85 2.77 -0.53 25.96
C GLU A 85 3.10 -2.00 26.31
N GLY A 86 3.73 -2.74 25.38
CA GLY A 86 4.27 -4.08 25.64
C GLY A 86 3.22 -5.15 25.90
N PHE A 87 2.15 -5.20 25.11
CA PHE A 87 1.12 -6.27 25.19
C PHE A 87 1.26 -7.32 24.09
N ALA A 88 0.79 -8.53 24.36
CA ALA A 88 0.71 -9.62 23.40
C ALA A 88 -0.66 -9.62 22.67
N PRO A 89 -0.77 -10.19 21.46
CA PRO A 89 -2.05 -10.31 20.75
C PRO A 89 -3.14 -10.99 21.59
N GLU A 90 -2.75 -11.94 22.45
CA GLU A 90 -3.65 -12.70 23.30
C GLU A 90 -4.25 -11.87 24.44
N ASP A 91 -3.61 -10.75 24.80
CA ASP A 91 -4.07 -9.83 25.84
C ASP A 91 -5.20 -8.92 25.36
N ILE A 92 -5.41 -8.82 24.04
CA ILE A 92 -6.42 -7.95 23.45
C ILE A 92 -7.80 -8.60 23.62
N ASP A 93 -8.70 -7.87 24.26
CA ASP A 93 -10.13 -8.19 24.29
C ASP A 93 -10.78 -7.77 22.97
N HIS A 94 -10.69 -6.48 22.63
CA HIS A 94 -11.11 -5.95 21.33
C HIS A 94 -10.38 -4.64 20.99
N ALA A 95 -10.45 -4.22 19.73
CA ALA A 95 -9.92 -2.94 19.30
C ALA A 95 -10.88 -2.22 18.35
N VAL A 96 -10.89 -0.89 18.42
CA VAL A 96 -11.76 -0.02 17.62
C VAL A 96 -10.88 0.91 16.79
N VAL A 97 -11.05 0.87 15.47
CA VAL A 97 -10.42 1.77 14.52
C VAL A 97 -11.38 2.90 14.17
N HIS A 98 -10.96 4.13 14.44
CA HIS A 98 -11.69 5.35 14.14
C HIS A 98 -11.08 5.99 12.89
N THR A 99 -11.84 6.07 11.80
CA THR A 99 -11.33 6.46 10.47
C THR A 99 -12.39 7.18 9.64
N PHE A 100 -12.11 7.50 8.37
CA PHE A 100 -13.05 8.12 7.43
C PHE A 100 -13.95 7.08 6.73
N ASP A 101 -15.10 7.49 6.19
CA ASP A 101 -16.13 6.58 5.66
C ASP A 101 -15.57 5.63 4.61
N SER A 102 -14.84 6.14 3.62
CA SER A 102 -14.28 5.29 2.56
C SER A 102 -13.38 4.16 3.08
N ALA A 103 -12.59 4.41 4.14
CA ALA A 103 -11.79 3.36 4.79
C ALA A 103 -12.67 2.39 5.58
N ALA A 104 -13.64 2.92 6.34
CA ALA A 104 -14.59 2.11 7.09
C ALA A 104 -15.47 1.21 6.19
N GLN A 105 -15.63 1.53 4.90
CA GLN A 105 -16.33 0.69 3.91
C GLN A 105 -15.45 -0.38 3.24
N LEU A 106 -14.13 -0.41 3.48
CA LEU A 106 -13.28 -1.50 2.98
C LEU A 106 -13.77 -2.86 3.50
N SER A 107 -13.49 -3.91 2.74
CA SER A 107 -13.89 -5.27 3.11
C SER A 107 -13.35 -5.64 4.49
N LYS A 108 -14.16 -6.40 5.23
CA LYS A 108 -13.84 -7.01 6.53
C LYS A 108 -14.09 -8.52 6.51
N ILE A 109 -14.49 -9.04 5.35
CA ILE A 109 -14.71 -10.47 5.12
C ILE A 109 -13.34 -11.15 5.14
N ILE A 110 -13.25 -12.35 5.72
CA ILE A 110 -12.02 -13.15 5.69
C ILE A 110 -11.61 -13.35 4.22
N PRO A 111 -10.42 -12.87 3.81
CA PRO A 111 -10.00 -12.96 2.42
C PRO A 111 -9.57 -14.39 2.08
N HIS A 112 -9.84 -14.80 0.83
CA HIS A 112 -9.38 -16.07 0.26
C HIS A 112 -8.36 -15.88 -0.86
N THR A 113 -8.20 -14.65 -1.35
CA THR A 113 -7.22 -14.30 -2.39
C THR A 113 -6.31 -13.15 -1.95
N THR A 114 -5.16 -13.02 -2.61
CA THR A 114 -4.22 -11.91 -2.34
C THR A 114 -4.87 -10.54 -2.53
N ASP A 115 -5.70 -10.38 -3.55
CA ASP A 115 -6.37 -9.11 -3.85
C ASP A 115 -7.43 -8.77 -2.81
N GLU A 116 -8.17 -9.78 -2.33
CA GLU A 116 -9.11 -9.60 -1.22
C GLU A 116 -8.37 -9.15 0.03
N ALA A 117 -7.23 -9.76 0.37
CA ALA A 117 -6.43 -9.36 1.54
C ALA A 117 -5.88 -7.93 1.41
N GLN A 118 -5.44 -7.52 0.22
CA GLN A 118 -4.92 -6.18 -0.05
C GLN A 118 -5.99 -5.08 -0.01
N TYR A 119 -7.23 -5.38 -0.43
CA TYR A 119 -8.38 -4.47 -0.38
C TYR A 119 -9.29 -4.70 0.84
N ASN A 120 -8.76 -5.34 1.88
CA ASN A 120 -9.37 -5.49 3.20
C ASN A 120 -8.81 -4.43 4.16
N ILE A 121 -9.58 -4.07 5.19
CA ILE A 121 -9.06 -3.27 6.32
C ILE A 121 -8.84 -4.09 7.58
N ALA A 122 -9.66 -5.11 7.83
CA ALA A 122 -9.55 -5.96 9.01
C ALA A 122 -8.33 -6.89 8.93
N TRP A 123 -8.10 -7.57 7.81
CA TRP A 123 -6.99 -8.50 7.66
C TRP A 123 -5.61 -7.84 7.86
N PRO A 124 -5.29 -6.69 7.22
CA PRO A 124 -4.02 -6.01 7.45
C PRO A 124 -3.86 -5.49 8.89
N VAL A 125 -4.91 -4.93 9.50
CA VAL A 125 -4.84 -4.43 10.90
C VAL A 125 -4.66 -5.59 11.89
N ALA A 126 -5.36 -6.71 11.69
CA ALA A 126 -5.19 -7.92 12.47
C ALA A 126 -3.78 -8.50 12.32
N SER A 127 -3.27 -8.57 11.09
CA SER A 127 -1.91 -9.02 10.80
C SER A 127 -0.86 -8.14 11.51
N ALA A 128 -1.07 -6.83 11.56
CA ALA A 128 -0.19 -5.91 12.27
C ALA A 128 -0.21 -6.14 13.79
N LEU A 129 -1.37 -6.40 14.39
CA LEU A 129 -1.47 -6.72 15.82
C LEU A 129 -0.79 -8.06 16.16
N VAL A 130 -0.96 -9.08 15.30
CA VAL A 130 -0.37 -10.41 15.49
C VAL A 130 1.14 -10.38 15.26
N PHE A 131 1.58 -9.96 14.07
CA PHE A 131 2.97 -10.10 13.60
C PHE A 131 3.82 -8.82 13.74
N GLY A 132 3.21 -7.66 13.98
CA GLY A 132 3.93 -6.38 13.97
C GLY A 132 4.32 -5.90 12.57
N ASP A 133 3.81 -6.51 11.50
CA ASP A 133 4.08 -6.11 10.12
C ASP A 133 2.96 -6.56 9.16
N VAL A 134 2.91 -5.93 7.99
CA VAL A 134 2.05 -6.34 6.86
C VAL A 134 2.89 -6.34 5.59
N GLY A 135 3.55 -7.46 5.33
CA GLY A 135 4.34 -7.71 4.13
C GLY A 135 3.70 -8.71 3.17
N ILE A 136 4.49 -9.15 2.18
CA ILE A 136 4.10 -10.23 1.25
C ILE A 136 3.69 -11.48 2.02
N ALA A 137 4.45 -11.86 3.05
CA ALA A 137 4.19 -13.03 3.88
C ALA A 137 2.82 -13.03 4.58
N GLN A 138 2.18 -11.86 4.74
CA GLN A 138 0.86 -11.73 5.37
C GLN A 138 -0.29 -11.65 4.36
N VAL A 139 -0.03 -11.44 3.06
CA VAL A 139 -1.10 -11.23 2.06
C VAL A 139 -1.08 -12.24 0.91
N ILE A 140 -0.12 -13.16 0.87
CA ILE A 140 -0.14 -14.30 -0.05
C ILE A 140 -1.19 -15.33 0.37
N GLU A 141 -1.75 -16.06 -0.60
CA GLU A 141 -2.87 -16.99 -0.37
C GLU A 141 -2.56 -18.06 0.68
N SER A 142 -1.33 -18.57 0.71
CA SER A 142 -0.90 -19.57 1.70
C SER A 142 -0.88 -19.06 3.14
N ALA A 143 -0.98 -17.74 3.36
CA ALA A 143 -1.03 -17.14 4.68
C ALA A 143 -2.47 -16.84 5.16
N LEU A 144 -3.47 -16.93 4.27
CA LEU A 144 -4.83 -16.45 4.54
C LEU A 144 -5.63 -17.38 5.48
N ASP A 145 -5.16 -18.60 5.69
CA ASP A 145 -5.72 -19.54 6.67
C ASP A 145 -5.12 -19.38 8.09
N ASN A 146 -4.35 -18.31 8.35
CA ASN A 146 -3.76 -18.10 9.68
C ASN A 146 -4.84 -17.81 10.74
N GLU A 147 -5.04 -18.76 11.65
CA GLU A 147 -6.10 -18.68 12.65
C GLU A 147 -5.93 -17.53 13.66
N ASP A 148 -4.69 -17.12 13.97
CA ASP A 148 -4.46 -16.00 14.89
C ASP A 148 -4.93 -14.68 14.30
N VAL A 149 -4.67 -14.47 13.00
CA VAL A 149 -5.14 -13.29 12.26
C VAL A 149 -6.66 -13.31 12.15
N ILE A 150 -7.25 -14.46 11.80
CA ILE A 150 -8.71 -14.61 11.69
C ILE A 150 -9.39 -14.31 13.04
N ARG A 151 -8.90 -14.90 14.14
CA ARG A 151 -9.41 -14.62 15.49
C ARG A 151 -9.27 -13.15 15.89
N MET A 152 -8.20 -12.48 15.47
CA MET A 152 -8.00 -11.07 15.73
C MET A 152 -8.97 -10.20 14.91
N MET A 153 -9.30 -10.58 13.66
CA MET A 153 -10.31 -9.86 12.87
C MET A 153 -11.67 -9.80 13.55
N ASP A 154 -12.11 -10.87 14.21
CA ASP A 154 -13.37 -10.92 14.95
C ASP A 154 -13.42 -9.93 16.13
N ARG A 155 -12.26 -9.46 16.58
CA ARG A 155 -12.09 -8.50 17.68
C ARG A 155 -11.93 -7.05 17.19
N LEU A 156 -11.97 -6.81 15.88
CA LEU A 156 -11.84 -5.49 15.29
C LEU A 156 -13.19 -4.86 14.98
N GLN A 157 -13.36 -3.62 15.41
CA GLN A 157 -14.47 -2.77 15.03
C GLN A 157 -13.95 -1.56 14.26
N PHE A 158 -14.75 -1.06 13.32
CA PHE A 158 -14.42 0.09 12.49
C PHE A 158 -15.56 1.09 12.55
N THR A 159 -15.24 2.32 12.91
CA THR A 159 -16.22 3.40 13.03
C THR A 159 -15.76 4.64 12.28
N VAL A 160 -16.74 5.41 11.80
CA VAL A 160 -16.50 6.68 11.14
C VAL A 160 -16.33 7.77 12.20
N ASP A 161 -15.17 8.40 12.21
CA ASP A 161 -14.90 9.60 12.98
C ASP A 161 -15.18 10.83 12.10
N PRO A 162 -16.16 11.68 12.44
CA PRO A 162 -16.53 12.86 11.64
C PRO A 162 -15.37 13.85 11.42
N GLU A 163 -14.39 13.91 12.31
CA GLU A 163 -13.22 14.78 12.15
C GLU A 163 -12.21 14.21 11.16
N MET A 164 -12.03 12.88 11.14
CA MET A 164 -11.17 12.22 10.16
C MET A 164 -11.82 12.27 8.77
N ASP A 165 -13.14 12.06 8.71
CA ASP A 165 -13.90 12.09 7.46
C ASP A 165 -13.88 13.47 6.79
N ARG A 166 -14.01 14.55 7.57
CA ARG A 166 -13.95 15.93 7.04
C ARG A 166 -12.62 16.25 6.36
N GLN A 167 -11.53 15.58 6.73
CA GLN A 167 -10.21 15.81 6.15
C GLN A 167 -9.96 15.00 4.88
N PHE A 168 -10.80 14.00 4.58
CA PHE A 168 -10.73 13.22 3.35
C PHE A 168 -11.27 14.02 2.14
N PRO A 169 -10.67 13.91 0.93
CA PRO A 169 -9.52 13.08 0.56
C PRO A 169 -8.15 13.74 0.77
N GLY A 170 -8.10 14.99 1.27
CA GLY A 170 -6.87 15.76 1.43
C GLY A 170 -5.88 15.13 2.39
N LYS A 171 -6.37 14.55 3.49
CA LYS A 171 -5.64 13.66 4.39
C LYS A 171 -6.40 12.37 4.60
N ARG A 172 -5.66 11.31 4.88
CA ARG A 172 -6.19 10.00 5.24
C ARG A 172 -5.71 9.74 6.65
N LEU A 173 -6.62 9.82 7.61
CA LEU A 173 -6.30 9.82 9.03
C LEU A 173 -7.06 8.72 9.76
N ALA A 174 -6.45 8.15 10.79
CA ALA A 174 -7.11 7.25 11.71
C ALA A 174 -6.45 7.28 13.09
N TRP A 175 -7.16 6.79 14.10
CA TRP A 175 -6.62 6.46 15.42
C TRP A 175 -7.28 5.19 15.95
N VAL A 176 -6.69 4.57 16.97
CA VAL A 176 -7.08 3.25 17.46
C VAL A 176 -7.24 3.23 18.97
N GLU A 177 -8.26 2.53 19.45
CA GLU A 177 -8.44 2.12 20.85
C GLU A 177 -8.22 0.61 20.97
N ILE A 178 -7.39 0.18 21.91
CA ILE A 178 -7.17 -1.24 22.22
C ILE A 178 -7.59 -1.47 23.66
N PHE A 179 -8.58 -2.35 23.84
CA PHE A 179 -9.06 -2.79 25.13
C PHE A 179 -8.37 -4.10 25.48
N LEU A 180 -7.64 -4.10 26.59
CA LEU A 180 -6.95 -5.27 27.09
C LEU A 180 -7.82 -6.03 28.10
N LYS A 181 -7.58 -7.33 28.21
CA LYS A 181 -8.28 -8.22 29.15
C LYS A 181 -8.02 -7.89 30.62
N ASP A 182 -6.95 -7.14 30.91
CA ASP A 182 -6.65 -6.61 32.25
C ASP A 182 -7.48 -5.37 32.61
N GLY A 183 -8.34 -4.89 31.70
CA GLY A 183 -9.21 -3.74 31.87
C GLY A 183 -8.61 -2.40 31.41
N ARG A 184 -7.33 -2.37 30.97
CA ARG A 184 -6.74 -1.15 30.40
C ARG A 184 -7.34 -0.83 29.03
N CYS A 185 -7.48 0.46 28.75
CA CYS A 185 -7.83 0.99 27.44
C CYS A 185 -6.66 1.86 26.96
N LEU A 186 -6.01 1.43 25.89
CA LEU A 186 -4.89 2.11 25.27
C LEU A 186 -5.40 2.90 24.06
N LYS A 187 -5.04 4.18 23.96
CA LYS A 187 -5.46 5.05 22.85
C LYS A 187 -4.25 5.57 22.10
N SER A 188 -4.28 5.46 20.78
CA SER A 188 -3.24 6.03 19.93
C SER A 188 -3.45 7.54 19.76
N LYS A 189 -2.38 8.25 19.39
CA LYS A 189 -2.53 9.54 18.69
C LYS A 189 -3.19 9.33 17.32
N VAL A 190 -3.55 10.42 16.64
CA VAL A 190 -3.96 10.38 15.23
C VAL A 190 -2.74 10.12 14.34
N TYR A 191 -2.88 9.21 13.39
CA TYR A 191 -1.88 8.88 12.39
C TYR A 191 -2.29 9.37 11.00
N GLU A 192 -1.32 9.93 10.28
CA GLU A 192 -1.34 10.07 8.83
C GLU A 192 -0.57 8.89 8.22
N ALA A 193 -0.85 8.52 6.96
CA ALA A 193 -0.10 7.43 6.35
C ALA A 193 1.30 7.91 5.96
N ASP A 194 2.32 7.20 6.42
CA ASP A 194 3.72 7.50 6.13
C ASP A 194 4.09 7.28 4.66
N GLY A 195 5.15 7.92 4.19
CA GLY A 195 5.69 7.79 2.84
C GLY A 195 5.06 8.72 1.80
N GLU A 196 4.35 9.78 2.21
CA GLU A 196 3.93 10.88 1.33
C GLU A 196 5.15 11.60 0.73
N ALA A 197 4.95 12.34 -0.36
CA ALA A 197 6.03 13.09 -1.03
C ALA A 197 6.76 14.11 -0.11
N LYS A 198 6.07 14.59 0.93
CA LYS A 198 6.61 15.50 1.94
C LYS A 198 7.36 14.78 3.08
N ASP A 199 7.19 13.47 3.21
CA ASP A 199 7.83 12.67 4.24
C ASP A 199 9.29 12.39 3.83
N HIS A 200 10.15 12.08 4.80
CA HIS A 200 11.55 11.79 4.53
C HIS A 200 11.72 10.39 3.92
N VAL A 201 11.32 10.23 2.66
CA VAL A 201 11.50 9.01 1.86
C VAL A 201 12.78 9.15 1.04
N ASP A 202 13.91 8.93 1.70
CA ASP A 202 15.22 8.88 1.07
C ASP A 202 15.57 7.49 0.51
N LEU A 203 16.73 7.39 -0.16
CA LEU A 203 17.24 6.11 -0.65
C LEU A 203 17.38 5.09 0.47
N GLU A 204 17.88 5.50 1.64
CA GLU A 204 18.05 4.60 2.79
C GLU A 204 16.71 3.99 3.24
N TRP A 205 15.63 4.78 3.27
CA TRP A 205 14.29 4.27 3.56
C TRP A 205 13.82 3.26 2.50
N MET A 206 14.05 3.56 1.22
CA MET A 206 13.68 2.66 0.12
C MET A 206 14.48 1.36 0.14
N GLU A 207 15.78 1.42 0.42
CA GLU A 207 16.66 0.26 0.57
C GLU A 207 16.23 -0.64 1.73
N ARG A 208 16.02 -0.07 2.93
CA ARG A 208 15.55 -0.81 4.11
C ARG A 208 14.23 -1.53 3.80
N LYS A 209 13.32 -0.84 3.12
CA LYS A 209 12.06 -1.43 2.68
C LYS A 209 12.28 -2.54 1.64
N PHE A 210 13.11 -2.30 0.61
CA PHE A 210 13.42 -3.29 -0.43
C PHE A 210 13.94 -4.58 0.19
N ARG A 211 14.98 -4.49 1.04
CA ARG A 211 15.58 -5.63 1.74
C ARG A 211 14.56 -6.39 2.58
N LYS A 212 13.78 -5.67 3.40
CA LYS A 212 12.72 -6.28 4.23
C LYS A 212 11.69 -7.04 3.38
N ARG A 213 11.32 -6.50 2.21
CA ARG A 213 10.27 -7.07 1.37
C ARG A 213 10.75 -8.21 0.48
N THR A 214 12.06 -8.31 0.21
CA THR A 214 12.63 -9.34 -0.66
C THR A 214 13.41 -10.42 0.09
N GLN A 215 13.56 -10.35 1.42
CA GLN A 215 14.36 -11.32 2.20
C GLN A 215 13.96 -12.80 2.05
N GLY A 216 12.71 -13.08 1.65
CA GLY A 216 12.21 -14.45 1.38
C GLY A 216 12.22 -14.84 -0.10
N LEU A 217 12.68 -13.95 -0.98
CA LEU A 217 12.67 -14.10 -2.44
C LEU A 217 14.08 -13.99 -3.04
N LEU A 218 14.95 -13.20 -2.42
CA LEU A 218 16.33 -12.93 -2.82
C LEU A 218 17.27 -13.23 -1.65
N THR A 219 18.46 -13.70 -1.97
CA THR A 219 19.57 -13.75 -1.01
C THR A 219 20.08 -12.33 -0.71
N GLU A 220 20.79 -12.13 0.40
CA GLU A 220 21.40 -10.83 0.72
C GLU A 220 22.33 -10.34 -0.41
N ALA A 221 23.13 -11.25 -0.99
CA ALA A 221 23.99 -10.92 -2.12
C ALA A 221 23.19 -10.46 -3.36
N ALA A 222 22.08 -11.14 -3.68
CA ALA A 222 21.20 -10.73 -4.77
C ALA A 222 20.50 -9.38 -4.49
N GLN A 223 20.19 -9.08 -3.22
CA GLN A 223 19.66 -7.78 -2.83
C GLN A 223 20.69 -6.67 -3.02
N ASP A 224 21.93 -6.89 -2.60
CA ASP A 224 23.03 -5.94 -2.76
C ASP A 224 23.30 -5.66 -4.24
N GLU A 225 23.37 -6.70 -5.05
CA GLU A 225 23.58 -6.59 -6.50
C GLU A 225 22.42 -5.86 -7.19
N THR A 226 21.19 -6.13 -6.79
CA THR A 226 20.02 -5.41 -7.32
C THR A 226 20.06 -3.92 -6.97
N LEU A 227 20.40 -3.57 -5.73
CA LEU A 227 20.49 -2.18 -5.29
C LEU A 227 21.62 -1.44 -6.01
N ASP A 228 22.82 -2.05 -6.11
CA ASP A 228 23.94 -1.47 -6.85
C ASP A 228 23.55 -1.18 -8.31
N LEU A 229 22.91 -2.16 -8.97
CA LEU A 229 22.44 -2.02 -10.34
C LEU A 229 21.48 -0.83 -10.51
N LEU A 230 20.50 -0.71 -9.60
CA LEU A 230 19.45 0.31 -9.69
C LEU A 230 19.93 1.71 -9.26
N GLU A 231 21.01 1.81 -8.50
CA GLU A 231 21.55 3.09 -8.00
C GLU A 231 22.68 3.63 -8.89
N HIS A 232 23.55 2.76 -9.40
CA HIS A 232 24.80 3.17 -10.03
C HIS A 232 24.89 2.89 -11.54
N HIS A 233 23.99 2.07 -12.11
CA HIS A 233 24.07 1.64 -13.52
C HIS A 233 22.89 2.13 -14.37
N LEU A 234 22.52 3.40 -14.19
CA LEU A 234 21.33 4.01 -14.82
C LEU A 234 21.41 4.12 -16.36
N ASP A 235 22.60 3.99 -16.94
CA ASP A 235 22.81 3.99 -18.40
C ASP A 235 22.58 2.61 -19.05
N MET A 236 22.35 1.56 -18.24
CA MET A 236 22.15 0.22 -18.76
C MET A 236 20.78 0.11 -19.48
N PRO A 237 20.73 -0.53 -20.66
CA PRO A 237 19.47 -0.78 -21.33
C PRO A 237 18.50 -1.57 -20.43
N ILE A 238 17.24 -1.11 -20.35
CA ILE A 238 16.25 -1.68 -19.44
C ILE A 238 16.02 -3.18 -19.63
N ASN A 239 16.13 -3.69 -20.86
CA ASN A 239 16.02 -5.13 -21.14
C ASN A 239 17.18 -5.92 -20.51
N ALA A 240 18.39 -5.37 -20.51
CA ALA A 240 19.55 -5.98 -19.89
C ALA A 240 19.42 -5.96 -18.35
N VAL A 241 18.93 -4.84 -17.78
CA VAL A 241 18.58 -4.76 -16.35
C VAL A 241 17.58 -5.85 -15.98
N ILE A 242 16.47 -5.96 -16.72
CA ILE A 242 15.43 -6.97 -16.45
C ILE A 242 15.98 -8.40 -16.58
N SER A 243 16.74 -8.69 -17.64
CA SER A 243 17.35 -10.01 -17.84
C SER A 243 18.28 -10.39 -16.69
N HIS A 244 19.06 -9.43 -16.19
CA HIS A 244 19.95 -9.65 -15.06
C HIS A 244 19.16 -9.90 -13.77
N LEU A 245 18.21 -9.03 -13.42
CA LEU A 245 17.40 -9.18 -12.20
C LEU A 245 16.64 -10.51 -12.16
N ASN A 246 16.09 -10.96 -13.30
CA ASN A 246 15.42 -12.25 -13.39
C ASN A 246 16.34 -13.44 -13.10
N SER A 247 17.65 -13.31 -13.30
CA SER A 247 18.63 -14.36 -12.99
C SER A 247 18.97 -14.47 -11.50
N LEU A 248 18.60 -13.47 -10.70
CA LEU A 248 18.91 -13.38 -9.27
C LEU A 248 17.82 -13.97 -8.35
N VAL A 249 16.64 -14.28 -8.91
CA VAL A 249 15.50 -14.83 -8.15
C VAL A 249 15.72 -16.32 -7.85
N LEU A 250 15.40 -16.72 -6.62
CA LEU A 250 15.49 -18.11 -6.13
C LEU A 250 14.65 -19.11 -6.93
#